data_AF-A0A2U1NXA9-F1
#
_entry.id   AF-A0A2U1NXA9-F1
#
_cell.length_a   1.000
_cell.length_b   1.000
_cell.length_c   1.000
_cell.angle_alpha   90.00
_cell.angle_beta   90.00
_cell.angle_gamma   90.00
#
_symmetry.space_group_name_H-M   'P 1'
#
loop_
_entity.id
_entity.type
_entity.pdbx_description
1 polymer ?
#
loop_
_entity_poly.entity_id
_entity_poly.type
_entity_poly.pdbx_seq_one_letter_code
_entity_poly.pdbx_strand_id
1 'polypeptide(L)'
;MSKSIGRWQKLSRETLDPNVSIVETQPCALSVNLLAYEKEKPKNLIKLLTKSKGFSGVLKFDNDKVKPLCSEEAQNSWSLVAVTLTGIVVALLNIAKDNVKGLLVSMTEGLEFVKHIEESLNVNEELVKARKASIRVGIEVEEKKSKDILEWLGDTAEKIVQSKSNKDGSLDYSHENVLAANTMYRISQTILIYCTEQEEWPRDEEVFEWVSKIIADIFLACFTNLPRVITMKCHYDAIEKRQGSIRTAARILGKSKMIMNILKECQLPNNLDMDSVAYLDKWHALLKCQILQVV
;
A
#
# COMPACT_ATOMS: atom_id res chain seq x y z
N MET A 1 -9.16 17.22 17.07
CA MET A 1 -8.32 16.33 16.23
C MET A 1 -8.34 16.64 14.73
N SER A 2 -8.95 17.74 14.23
CA SER A 2 -9.01 18.02 12.77
C SER A 2 -7.72 18.59 12.14
N LYS A 3 -6.68 18.93 12.93
CA LYS A 3 -5.43 19.52 12.42
C LYS A 3 -4.49 18.50 11.74
N SER A 4 -4.69 17.20 11.95
CA SER A 4 -3.79 16.17 11.39
C SER A 4 -4.10 15.85 9.93
N ILE A 5 -5.38 15.87 9.52
CA ILE A 5 -5.84 15.59 8.15
C ILE A 5 -5.38 16.68 7.16
N GLY A 6 -5.46 17.94 7.56
CA GLY A 6 -4.97 19.07 6.75
C GLY A 6 -3.46 19.06 6.52
N ARG A 7 -2.69 18.35 7.35
CA ARG A 7 -1.22 18.23 7.21
C ARG A 7 -0.83 17.25 6.09
N TRP A 8 -1.61 16.18 5.89
CA TRP A 8 -1.41 15.19 4.84
C TRP A 8 -1.69 15.75 3.43
N GLN A 9 -2.77 16.54 3.28
CA GLN A 9 -3.11 17.18 2.00
C GLN A 9 -2.18 18.34 1.60
N LYS A 10 -1.49 18.94 2.59
CA LYS A 10 -0.54 20.04 2.39
C LYS A 10 0.86 19.54 2.02
N LEU A 11 1.35 18.48 2.67
CA LEU A 11 2.64 17.85 2.35
C LEU A 11 2.71 17.26 0.93
N SER A 12 1.57 16.81 0.38
CA SER A 12 1.48 16.32 -1.01
C SER A 12 1.60 17.43 -2.07
N ARG A 13 1.32 18.69 -1.69
CA ARG A 13 1.30 19.85 -2.62
C ARG A 13 2.60 20.67 -2.64
N GLU A 14 3.45 20.57 -1.62
CA GLU A 14 4.59 21.48 -1.43
C GLU A 14 5.95 20.97 -1.98
N THR A 15 6.01 19.80 -2.62
CA THR A 15 7.27 19.24 -3.14
C THR A 15 7.42 19.42 -4.66
N LEU A 16 7.44 20.65 -5.15
CA LEU A 16 7.91 20.99 -6.51
C LEU A 16 8.54 22.39 -6.49
N ASP A 17 9.85 22.45 -6.32
CA ASP A 17 10.65 23.64 -6.66
C ASP A 17 11.12 23.48 -8.12
N PRO A 18 10.72 24.36 -9.06
CA PRO A 18 10.98 24.19 -10.48
C PRO A 18 12.33 24.76 -10.94
N ASN A 19 13.19 25.30 -10.08
CA ASN A 19 14.43 25.95 -10.51
C ASN A 19 15.69 25.18 -10.12
N VAL A 20 16.07 24.18 -10.93
CA VAL A 20 17.46 23.70 -10.99
C VAL A 20 17.92 23.70 -12.44
N SER A 21 18.93 24.53 -12.69
CA SER A 21 19.59 24.72 -13.98
C SER A 21 20.17 23.41 -14.54
N ILE A 22 20.13 23.33 -15.88
CA ILE A 22 20.59 22.22 -16.70
C ILE A 22 22.11 22.11 -16.56
N VAL A 23 22.58 21.05 -15.91
CA VAL A 23 23.98 20.62 -15.95
C VAL A 23 23.99 19.23 -16.59
N GLU A 24 24.75 19.13 -17.69
CA GLU A 24 25.14 17.87 -18.31
C GLU A 24 25.84 17.00 -17.25
N THR A 25 25.16 15.95 -16.79
CA THR A 25 25.71 15.08 -15.75
C THR A 25 26.68 14.07 -16.34
N GLN A 26 27.98 14.32 -16.17
CA GLN A 26 29.05 13.33 -16.33
C GLN A 26 28.80 12.08 -15.47
N PRO A 27 29.28 10.89 -15.87
CA PRO A 27 29.13 9.62 -15.13
C PRO A 27 29.55 9.70 -13.64
N CYS A 28 30.48 10.59 -13.31
CA CYS A 28 30.98 10.86 -11.97
C CYS A 28 29.90 11.44 -11.03
N ALA A 29 28.98 12.25 -11.54
CA ALA A 29 27.93 12.87 -10.72
C ALA A 29 26.83 11.87 -10.33
N LEU A 30 26.52 10.90 -11.20
CA LEU A 30 25.54 9.85 -10.94
C LEU A 30 26.00 8.87 -9.85
N SER A 31 27.29 8.50 -9.86
CA SER A 31 27.88 7.64 -8.83
C SER A 31 27.98 8.33 -7.47
N VAL A 32 28.31 9.64 -7.43
CA VAL A 32 28.30 10.45 -6.20
C VAL A 32 26.88 10.56 -5.61
N ASN A 33 25.87 10.75 -6.47
CA ASN A 33 24.47 10.84 -6.02
C ASN A 33 23.93 9.51 -5.48
N LEU A 34 24.33 8.37 -6.06
CA LEU A 34 23.90 7.05 -5.57
C LEU A 34 24.32 6.81 -4.10
N LEU A 35 25.56 7.14 -3.75
CA LEU A 35 26.06 7.02 -2.37
C LEU A 35 25.32 7.95 -1.40
N ALA A 36 24.89 9.13 -1.86
CA ALA A 36 24.06 10.02 -1.05
C ALA A 36 22.68 9.40 -0.78
N TYR A 37 22.03 8.86 -1.81
CA TYR A 37 20.72 8.20 -1.67
C TYR A 37 20.74 6.95 -0.79
N GLU A 38 21.84 6.19 -0.76
CA GLU A 38 22.01 5.07 0.17
C GLU A 38 21.97 5.51 1.64
N LYS A 39 22.41 6.74 1.95
CA LYS A 39 22.34 7.30 3.31
C LYS A 39 20.91 7.69 3.70
N GLU A 40 20.05 7.95 2.73
CA GLU A 40 18.62 8.28 2.89
C GLU A 40 17.71 7.04 2.98
N LYS A 41 18.27 5.87 3.34
CA LYS A 41 17.51 4.63 3.47
C LYS A 41 16.31 4.79 4.41
N PRO A 42 15.16 4.17 4.08
CA PRO A 42 13.92 4.31 4.82
C PRO A 42 13.94 3.44 6.09
N LYS A 43 14.43 4.01 7.20
CA LYS A 43 14.73 3.24 8.42
C LYS A 43 13.49 2.63 9.07
N ASN A 44 12.35 3.33 9.05
CA ASN A 44 11.13 2.86 9.70
C ASN A 44 10.47 1.76 8.87
N LEU A 45 10.42 1.95 7.56
CA LEU A 45 10.00 0.93 6.61
C LEU A 45 10.86 -0.33 6.78
N ILE A 46 12.18 -0.22 6.80
CA ILE A 46 13.06 -1.38 7.02
C ILE A 46 12.69 -2.11 8.31
N LYS A 47 12.47 -1.39 9.42
CA LYS A 47 12.02 -1.97 10.69
C LYS A 47 10.67 -2.69 10.55
N LEU A 48 9.71 -2.13 9.81
CA LEU A 48 8.43 -2.75 9.51
C LEU A 48 8.62 -4.04 8.68
N LEU A 49 9.38 -3.98 7.59
CA LEU A 49 9.60 -5.11 6.68
C LEU A 49 10.27 -6.30 7.38
N THR A 50 11.16 -6.05 8.35
CA THR A 50 11.80 -7.13 9.12
C THR A 50 10.86 -7.94 10.03
N LYS A 51 9.61 -7.50 10.21
CA LYS A 51 8.57 -8.30 10.90
C LYS A 51 8.01 -9.41 10.01
N SER A 52 8.17 -9.29 8.70
CA SER A 52 7.75 -10.29 7.74
C SER A 52 8.72 -11.47 7.70
N LYS A 53 8.17 -12.64 7.37
CA LYS A 53 8.95 -13.86 7.06
C LYS A 53 8.64 -14.39 5.65
N GLY A 54 7.98 -13.60 4.81
CA GLY A 54 7.51 -14.03 3.48
C GLY A 54 6.30 -13.26 3.01
N PHE A 55 5.42 -13.92 2.25
CA PHE A 55 4.30 -13.24 1.54
C PHE A 55 2.92 -13.68 2.02
N SER A 56 2.83 -14.30 3.21
CA SER A 56 1.57 -14.87 3.72
C SER A 56 0.46 -13.84 3.92
N GLY A 57 0.83 -12.59 4.20
CA GLY A 57 -0.09 -11.48 4.41
C GLY A 57 -0.85 -11.11 3.13
N VAL A 58 -0.28 -11.38 1.96
CA VAL A 58 -0.98 -11.20 0.68
C VAL A 58 -2.21 -12.11 0.60
N LEU A 59 -2.24 -13.25 1.29
CA LEU A 59 -3.41 -14.14 1.39
C LEU A 59 -4.35 -13.79 2.55
N LYS A 60 -3.89 -12.99 3.52
CA LYS A 60 -4.60 -12.76 4.78
C LYS A 60 -5.29 -11.41 4.87
N PHE A 61 -4.97 -10.46 3.98
CA PHE A 61 -5.62 -9.15 3.98
C PHE A 61 -7.09 -9.23 3.55
N ASP A 62 -7.45 -10.29 2.83
CA ASP A 62 -8.78 -10.52 2.28
C ASP A 62 -9.24 -11.96 2.54
N ASN A 63 -10.54 -12.17 2.66
CA ASN A 63 -11.13 -13.46 3.00
C ASN A 63 -12.28 -13.80 2.04
N ASP A 64 -12.24 -15.01 1.47
CA ASP A 64 -13.22 -15.49 0.50
C ASP A 64 -14.62 -15.70 1.11
N LYS A 65 -14.71 -15.81 2.44
CA LYS A 65 -16.00 -15.84 3.16
C LYS A 65 -16.71 -14.48 3.09
N VAL A 66 -15.99 -13.38 2.82
CA VAL A 66 -16.54 -12.03 2.74
C VAL A 66 -16.90 -11.71 1.29
N LYS A 67 -18.21 -11.65 1.02
CA LYS A 67 -18.72 -11.27 -0.31
C LYS A 67 -18.45 -9.78 -0.58
N PRO A 68 -18.08 -9.39 -1.81
CA PRO A 68 -17.93 -7.98 -2.16
C PRO A 68 -19.27 -7.25 -2.13
N LEU A 69 -19.23 -5.94 -1.85
CA LEU A 69 -20.42 -5.07 -1.83
C LEU A 69 -20.92 -4.71 -3.24
N CYS A 70 -20.05 -4.80 -4.23
CA CYS A 70 -20.36 -4.53 -5.63
C CYS A 70 -19.88 -5.67 -6.53
N SER A 71 -20.64 -5.95 -7.60
CA SER A 71 -20.36 -7.04 -8.55
C SER A 71 -19.22 -6.73 -9.52
N GLU A 72 -18.83 -5.45 -9.65
CA GLU A 72 -17.61 -5.08 -10.35
C GLU A 72 -16.44 -5.59 -9.52
N GLU A 73 -15.70 -6.58 -10.03
CA GLU A 73 -14.43 -7.03 -9.45
C GLU A 73 -13.42 -5.88 -9.51
N ALA A 74 -13.51 -5.02 -8.51
CA ALA A 74 -12.62 -3.93 -8.23
C ALA A 74 -11.20 -4.47 -8.04
N GLN A 75 -10.29 -4.19 -8.97
CA GLN A 75 -8.89 -4.55 -8.80
C GLN A 75 -8.27 -3.74 -7.66
N ASN A 76 -7.68 -4.43 -6.69
CA ASN A 76 -7.00 -3.79 -5.59
C ASN A 76 -5.63 -3.29 -6.04
N SER A 77 -5.34 -2.01 -5.79
CA SER A 77 -3.98 -1.49 -5.90
C SER A 77 -3.20 -1.75 -4.60
N TRP A 78 -1.87 -1.80 -4.71
CA TRP A 78 -0.97 -1.95 -3.55
C TRP A 78 -1.18 -0.80 -2.56
N SER A 79 -1.30 0.42 -3.08
CA SER A 79 -1.55 1.63 -2.27
C SER A 79 -2.90 1.59 -1.57
N LEU A 80 -3.98 1.17 -2.25
CA LEU A 80 -5.32 1.14 -1.68
C LEU A 80 -5.41 0.20 -0.48
N VAL A 81 -4.90 -1.02 -0.61
CA VAL A 81 -4.94 -2.01 0.48
C VAL A 81 -4.05 -1.57 1.64
N ALA A 82 -2.82 -1.12 1.37
CA ALA A 82 -1.89 -0.72 2.43
C ALA A 82 -2.40 0.50 3.23
N VAL A 83 -2.98 1.50 2.55
CA VAL A 83 -3.61 2.66 3.20
C VAL A 83 -4.85 2.24 3.99
N THR A 84 -5.68 1.36 3.45
CA THR A 84 -6.91 0.90 4.12
C THR A 84 -6.59 0.12 5.39
N LEU A 85 -5.68 -0.86 5.34
CA LEU A 85 -5.21 -1.60 6.53
C LEU A 85 -4.67 -0.65 7.60
N THR A 86 -3.86 0.33 7.20
CA THR A 86 -3.30 1.32 8.12
C THR A 86 -4.38 2.19 8.74
N GLY A 87 -5.33 2.68 7.94
CA GLY A 87 -6.45 3.47 8.41
C GLY A 87 -7.27 2.71 9.46
N ILE A 88 -7.59 1.44 9.16
CA ILE A 88 -8.34 0.57 10.08
C ILE A 88 -7.55 0.37 11.37
N VAL A 89 -6.25 0.07 11.31
CA VAL A 89 -5.39 -0.07 12.50
C VAL A 89 -5.32 1.20 13.35
N VAL A 90 -5.20 2.36 12.71
CA VAL A 90 -5.18 3.66 13.39
C VAL A 90 -6.52 3.96 14.06
N ALA A 91 -7.61 3.54 13.43
CA ALA A 91 -8.97 3.67 13.95
C ALA A 91 -9.23 2.73 15.14
N LEU A 92 -8.82 1.47 15.02
CA LEU A 92 -9.21 0.40 15.93
C LEU A 92 -8.58 0.47 17.32
N LEU A 93 -7.36 0.98 17.41
CA LEU A 93 -6.47 0.56 18.49
C LEU A 93 -6.13 1.72 19.42
N ASN A 94 -6.39 1.55 20.72
CA ASN A 94 -5.93 2.47 21.76
C ASN A 94 -4.47 2.16 22.14
N ILE A 95 -3.59 2.08 21.14
CA ILE A 95 -2.19 1.70 21.32
C ILE A 95 -1.34 2.92 21.64
N ALA A 96 -0.22 2.67 22.31
CA ALA A 96 0.86 3.64 22.50
C ALA A 96 1.09 4.47 21.23
N LYS A 97 0.91 5.79 21.36
CA LYS A 97 0.97 6.76 20.26
C LYS A 97 2.25 6.65 19.42
N ASP A 98 3.35 6.19 20.04
CA ASP A 98 4.63 6.00 19.38
C ASP A 98 4.63 4.82 18.38
N ASN A 99 3.91 3.73 18.65
CA ASN A 99 3.80 2.60 17.73
C ASN A 99 3.00 3.00 16.48
N VAL A 100 1.87 3.68 16.68
CA VAL A 100 1.04 4.22 15.58
C VAL A 100 1.84 5.22 14.75
N LYS A 101 2.57 6.12 15.40
CA LYS A 101 3.47 7.07 14.72
C LYS A 101 4.54 6.35 13.90
N GLY A 102 5.17 5.31 14.47
CA GLY A 102 6.16 4.50 13.76
C GLY A 102 5.59 3.82 12.51
N LEU A 103 4.38 3.26 12.61
CA LEU A 103 3.68 2.69 11.46
C LEU A 103 3.38 3.74 10.39
N LEU A 104 2.85 4.92 10.76
CA LEU A 104 2.56 6.01 9.82
C LEU A 104 3.80 6.53 9.08
N VAL A 105 4.95 6.63 9.77
CA VAL A 105 6.21 7.00 9.11
C VAL A 105 6.67 5.89 8.16
N SER A 106 6.58 4.63 8.57
CA SER A 106 6.90 3.47 7.72
C SER A 106 6.03 3.43 6.46
N MET A 107 4.73 3.72 6.61
CA MET A 107 3.78 3.82 5.51
C MET A 107 4.13 4.95 4.54
N THR A 108 4.51 6.12 5.05
CA THR A 108 4.94 7.25 4.23
C THR A 108 6.17 6.89 3.39
N GLU A 109 7.18 6.27 4.03
CA GLU A 109 8.38 5.79 3.36
C GLU A 109 8.06 4.70 2.31
N GLY A 110 7.17 3.76 2.63
CA GLY A 110 6.79 2.67 1.72
C GLY A 110 6.00 3.15 0.51
N LEU A 111 5.02 4.04 0.73
CA LEU A 111 4.17 4.58 -0.34
C LEU A 111 4.94 5.41 -1.37
N GLU A 112 6.12 5.97 -1.03
CA GLU A 112 7.00 6.62 -1.99
C GLU A 112 7.47 5.63 -3.09
N PHE A 113 7.82 4.40 -2.70
CA PHE A 113 8.20 3.35 -3.64
C PHE A 113 6.99 2.79 -4.39
N VAL A 114 5.90 2.49 -3.66
CA VAL A 114 4.65 1.99 -4.26
C VAL A 114 4.15 2.93 -5.35
N LYS A 115 4.20 4.24 -5.10
CA LYS A 115 3.86 5.26 -6.10
C LYS A 115 4.64 5.07 -7.39
N HIS A 116 5.97 4.93 -7.30
CA HIS A 116 6.81 4.75 -8.48
C HIS A 116 6.55 3.43 -9.20
N ILE A 117 6.23 2.36 -8.46
CA ILE A 117 5.88 1.06 -9.00
C ILE A 117 4.55 1.14 -9.75
N GLU A 118 3.50 1.59 -9.08
CA GLU A 118 2.17 1.72 -9.66
C GLU A 118 2.20 2.66 -10.88
N GLU A 119 2.87 3.81 -10.83
CA GLU A 119 3.01 4.72 -11.98
C GLU A 119 3.70 4.09 -13.20
N SER A 120 4.71 3.25 -12.96
CA SER A 120 5.51 2.70 -14.05
C SER A 120 4.87 1.44 -14.65
N LEU A 121 4.06 0.72 -13.87
CA LEU A 121 3.36 -0.50 -14.29
C LEU A 121 1.89 -0.23 -14.66
N ASN A 122 1.46 1.04 -14.68
CA ASN A 122 0.06 1.46 -14.81
C ASN A 122 -0.51 1.29 -16.23
N VAL A 123 -0.70 0.05 -16.67
CA VAL A 123 -1.34 -0.21 -17.98
C VAL A 123 -2.86 -0.40 -17.88
N ASN A 124 -3.43 -0.48 -16.67
CA ASN A 124 -4.86 -0.71 -16.45
C ASN A 124 -5.56 0.52 -15.85
N GLU A 125 -6.64 0.97 -16.50
CA GLU A 125 -7.48 2.08 -16.04
C GLU A 125 -8.09 1.82 -14.65
N GLU A 126 -8.45 0.58 -14.31
CA GLU A 126 -9.00 0.26 -12.99
C GLU A 126 -7.97 0.46 -11.86
N LEU A 127 -6.69 0.25 -12.13
CA LEU A 127 -5.62 0.50 -11.15
C LEU A 127 -5.34 1.99 -10.95
N VAL A 128 -5.52 2.79 -12.01
CA VAL A 128 -5.51 4.26 -11.89
C VAL A 128 -6.62 4.68 -10.92
N LYS A 129 -7.83 4.11 -11.07
CA LYS A 129 -8.98 4.41 -10.20
C LYS A 129 -8.73 3.92 -8.77
N ALA A 130 -8.25 2.70 -8.57
CA ALA A 130 -7.91 2.16 -7.24
C ALA A 130 -6.83 3.00 -6.53
N ARG A 131 -5.81 3.45 -7.28
CA ARG A 131 -4.80 4.36 -6.73
C ARG A 131 -5.39 5.71 -6.35
N LYS A 132 -6.27 6.30 -7.17
CA LYS A 132 -6.99 7.53 -6.80
C LYS A 132 -7.89 7.31 -5.58
N ALA A 133 -8.53 6.15 -5.46
CA ALA A 133 -9.31 5.76 -4.30
C ALA A 133 -8.47 5.75 -3.02
N SER A 134 -7.22 5.29 -3.09
CA SER A 134 -6.30 5.30 -1.93
C SER A 134 -6.10 6.70 -1.33
N ILE A 135 -6.15 7.76 -2.16
CA ILE A 135 -6.02 9.15 -1.72
C ILE A 135 -7.28 9.63 -0.98
N ARG A 136 -8.43 9.00 -1.26
CA ARG A 136 -9.73 9.36 -0.69
C ARG A 136 -10.07 8.59 0.59
N VAL A 137 -9.29 7.55 0.94
CA VAL A 137 -9.46 6.82 2.20
C VAL A 137 -9.18 7.76 3.37
N GLY A 138 -10.24 8.16 4.08
CA GLY A 138 -10.20 8.91 5.32
C GLY A 138 -11.15 8.26 6.32
N ILE A 139 -10.66 7.99 7.53
CA ILE A 139 -11.48 7.39 8.58
C ILE A 139 -11.58 8.37 9.75
N GLU A 140 -12.79 8.91 9.97
CA GLU A 140 -13.14 9.65 11.17
C GLU A 140 -13.84 8.68 12.12
N VAL A 141 -13.19 8.34 13.24
CA VAL A 141 -13.70 7.34 14.18
C VAL A 141 -14.02 7.98 15.52
N GLU A 142 -15.17 7.61 16.06
CA GLU A 142 -15.56 7.89 17.44
C GLU A 142 -14.88 6.89 18.38
N GLU A 143 -14.46 7.31 19.57
CA GLU A 143 -13.87 6.40 20.56
C GLU A 143 -14.86 5.28 20.93
N LYS A 144 -14.56 4.06 20.47
CA LYS A 144 -15.38 2.84 20.59
C LYS A 144 -14.48 1.62 20.84
N LYS A 145 -15.06 0.47 21.19
CA LYS A 145 -14.31 -0.79 21.28
C LYS A 145 -13.94 -1.28 19.88
N SER A 146 -12.84 -2.01 19.74
CA SER A 146 -12.32 -2.47 18.44
C SER A 146 -13.34 -3.28 17.62
N LYS A 147 -14.15 -4.14 18.27
CA LYS A 147 -15.26 -4.84 17.61
C LYS A 147 -16.28 -3.88 16.99
N ASP A 148 -16.76 -2.93 17.79
CA ASP A 148 -17.78 -1.95 17.36
C ASP A 148 -17.26 -1.07 16.21
N ILE A 149 -15.95 -0.80 16.17
CA ILE A 149 -15.32 -0.05 15.08
C ILE A 149 -15.30 -0.88 13.79
N LEU A 150 -14.95 -2.16 13.85
CA LEU A 150 -14.96 -3.04 12.66
C LEU A 150 -16.37 -3.17 12.07
N GLU A 151 -17.37 -3.36 12.92
CA GLU A 151 -18.78 -3.41 12.51
C GLU A 151 -19.21 -2.06 11.91
N TRP A 152 -18.91 -0.95 12.60
CA TRP A 152 -19.22 0.40 12.12
C TRP A 152 -18.55 0.73 10.77
N LEU A 153 -17.31 0.30 10.56
CA LEU A 153 -16.61 0.45 9.28
C LEU A 153 -17.30 -0.34 8.16
N GLY A 154 -17.75 -1.57 8.47
CA GLY A 154 -18.53 -2.40 7.55
C GLY A 154 -19.84 -1.72 7.16
N ASP A 155 -20.64 -1.33 8.14
CA ASP A 155 -21.93 -0.66 7.94
C ASP A 155 -21.79 0.67 7.18
N THR A 156 -20.72 1.41 7.45
CA THR A 156 -20.43 2.69 6.79
C THR A 156 -20.08 2.47 5.32
N ALA A 157 -19.24 1.47 5.03
CA ALA A 157 -18.94 1.09 3.65
C ALA A 157 -20.19 0.65 2.88
N GLU A 158 -21.05 -0.18 3.50
CA GLU A 158 -22.33 -0.60 2.93
C GLU A 158 -23.21 0.60 2.57
N LYS A 159 -23.36 1.56 3.49
CA LYS A 159 -24.12 2.80 3.23
C LYS A 159 -23.55 3.60 2.06
N ILE A 160 -22.23 3.70 1.92
CA ILE A 160 -21.59 4.40 0.80
C ILE A 160 -21.91 3.70 -0.54
N VAL A 161 -21.86 2.37 -0.57
CA VAL A 161 -22.17 1.60 -1.79
C VAL A 161 -23.67 1.63 -2.13
N GLN A 162 -24.55 1.47 -1.13
CA GLN A 162 -26.00 1.52 -1.31
C GLN A 162 -26.50 2.92 -1.69
N SER A 163 -25.88 3.99 -1.18
CA SER A 163 -26.26 5.36 -1.58
C SER A 163 -25.90 5.68 -3.03
N LYS A 164 -24.96 4.98 -3.67
CA LYS A 164 -24.73 5.09 -5.13
C LYS A 164 -25.92 4.62 -5.97
N SER A 165 -26.78 3.73 -5.47
CA SER A 165 -27.98 3.29 -6.22
C SER A 165 -29.13 4.31 -6.15
N ASN A 166 -29.07 5.28 -5.23
CA ASN A 166 -30.08 6.31 -5.04
C ASN A 166 -29.52 7.68 -5.46
N LYS A 167 -30.00 8.21 -6.59
CA LYS A 167 -29.52 9.47 -7.20
C LYS A 167 -29.88 10.72 -6.35
N ASP A 168 -29.30 10.90 -5.16
CA ASP A 168 -29.41 12.16 -4.41
C ASP A 168 -28.05 12.70 -3.92
N GLY A 169 -27.83 13.99 -4.17
CA GLY A 169 -26.56 14.58 -4.61
C GLY A 169 -25.65 15.16 -3.53
N SER A 170 -25.36 14.44 -2.43
CA SER A 170 -24.54 15.00 -1.34
C SER A 170 -23.19 14.31 -1.04
N LEU A 171 -22.89 13.13 -1.59
CA LEU A 171 -21.57 12.50 -1.48
C LEU A 171 -20.89 12.47 -2.85
N ASP A 172 -19.57 12.65 -2.92
CA ASP A 172 -18.82 12.51 -4.17
C ASP A 172 -18.86 11.03 -4.59
N TYR A 173 -19.90 10.59 -5.32
CA TYR A 173 -20.14 9.19 -5.70
C TYR A 173 -19.22 8.68 -6.81
N SER A 174 -18.00 9.19 -6.86
CA SER A 174 -16.98 8.76 -7.80
C SER A 174 -16.71 7.25 -7.67
N HIS A 175 -16.35 6.61 -8.78
CA HIS A 175 -15.99 5.19 -8.81
C HIS A 175 -14.93 4.86 -7.76
N GLU A 176 -13.99 5.78 -7.56
CA GLU A 176 -12.96 5.72 -6.55
C GLU A 176 -13.50 5.56 -5.12
N ASN A 177 -14.59 6.25 -4.76
CA ASN A 177 -15.17 6.13 -3.43
C ASN A 177 -15.84 4.78 -3.20
N VAL A 178 -16.42 4.19 -4.25
CA VAL A 178 -16.97 2.83 -4.20
C VAL A 178 -15.84 1.81 -4.03
N LEU A 179 -14.75 1.96 -4.77
CA LEU A 179 -13.57 1.10 -4.64
C LEU A 179 -13.00 1.18 -3.22
N ALA A 180 -12.86 2.38 -2.68
CA ALA A 180 -12.40 2.59 -1.30
C ALA A 180 -13.36 1.94 -0.29
N ALA A 181 -14.67 2.16 -0.42
CA ALA A 181 -15.67 1.58 0.46
C ALA A 181 -15.67 0.05 0.41
N ASN A 182 -15.67 -0.54 -0.78
CA ASN A 182 -15.63 -2.01 -0.95
C ASN A 182 -14.35 -2.60 -0.33
N THR A 183 -13.19 -1.97 -0.54
CA THR A 183 -11.92 -2.43 0.05
C THR A 183 -11.94 -2.31 1.58
N MET A 184 -12.44 -1.19 2.10
CA MET A 184 -12.59 -0.98 3.54
C MET A 184 -13.51 -2.04 4.16
N TYR A 185 -14.65 -2.33 3.52
CA TYR A 185 -15.56 -3.38 3.94
C TYR A 185 -14.87 -4.74 3.98
N ARG A 186 -14.25 -5.16 2.88
CA ARG A 186 -13.67 -6.51 2.81
C ARG A 186 -12.56 -6.72 3.83
N ILE A 187 -11.71 -5.71 4.01
CA ILE A 187 -10.63 -5.76 5.00
C ILE A 187 -11.19 -5.71 6.43
N SER A 188 -12.15 -4.82 6.74
CA SER A 188 -12.71 -4.75 8.10
C SER A 188 -13.41 -6.04 8.49
N GLN A 189 -14.19 -6.64 7.59
CA GLN A 189 -14.84 -7.93 7.83
C GLN A 189 -13.83 -9.07 7.93
N THR A 190 -12.74 -9.04 7.15
CA THR A 190 -11.66 -10.03 7.26
C THR A 190 -10.98 -9.97 8.63
N ILE A 191 -10.67 -8.77 9.13
CA ILE A 191 -10.11 -8.56 10.47
C ILE A 191 -11.13 -9.01 11.54
N LEU A 192 -12.41 -8.69 11.36
CA LEU A 192 -13.47 -9.10 12.29
C LEU A 192 -13.56 -10.62 12.39
N ILE A 193 -13.57 -11.34 11.26
CA ILE A 193 -13.55 -12.79 11.22
C ILE A 193 -12.33 -13.33 11.97
N TYR A 194 -11.13 -12.81 11.68
CA TYR A 194 -9.91 -13.21 12.38
C TYR A 194 -10.01 -13.08 13.89
N CYS A 195 -10.55 -11.95 14.38
CA CYS A 195 -10.74 -11.71 15.81
C CYS A 195 -11.80 -12.63 16.44
N THR A 196 -12.89 -12.92 15.71
CA THR A 196 -13.99 -13.78 16.21
C THR A 196 -13.66 -15.27 16.18
N GLU A 197 -12.74 -15.71 15.32
CA GLU A 197 -12.31 -17.12 15.23
C GLU A 197 -11.29 -17.48 16.32
N GLN A 198 -10.78 -16.51 17.10
CA GLN A 198 -9.96 -16.77 18.28
C GLN A 198 -10.80 -17.29 19.46
N GLU A 199 -10.18 -18.05 20.37
CA GLU A 199 -10.83 -18.51 21.61
C GLU A 199 -11.30 -17.33 22.47
N GLU A 200 -10.48 -16.28 22.56
CA GLU A 200 -10.78 -15.01 23.20
C GLU A 200 -10.50 -13.85 22.24
N TRP A 201 -11.24 -12.74 22.40
CA TRP A 201 -11.02 -11.56 21.57
C TRP A 201 -9.58 -11.04 21.76
N PRO A 202 -8.80 -10.88 20.68
CA PRO A 202 -7.39 -10.50 20.78
C PRO A 202 -7.22 -9.10 21.34
N ARG A 203 -6.10 -8.87 22.04
CA ARG A 203 -5.72 -7.53 22.52
C ARG A 203 -5.38 -6.63 21.34
N ASP A 204 -5.51 -5.33 21.55
CA ASP A 204 -5.21 -4.33 20.53
C ASP A 204 -3.78 -4.49 19.97
N GLU A 205 -2.78 -4.76 20.82
CA GLU A 205 -1.40 -5.00 20.39
C GLU A 205 -1.24 -6.25 19.51
N GLU A 206 -2.04 -7.28 19.73
CA GLU A 206 -2.00 -8.52 18.95
C GLU A 206 -2.59 -8.29 17.56
N VAL A 207 -3.72 -7.57 17.49
CA VAL A 207 -4.31 -7.13 16.22
C VAL A 207 -3.35 -6.20 15.48
N PHE A 208 -2.71 -5.24 16.17
CA PHE A 208 -1.71 -4.35 15.57
C PHE A 208 -0.56 -5.10 14.96
N GLU A 209 0.02 -6.06 15.68
CA GLU A 209 1.17 -6.81 15.20
C GLU A 209 0.79 -7.67 14.01
N TRP A 210 -0.38 -8.31 14.06
CA TRP A 210 -0.90 -9.10 12.96
C TRP A 210 -1.13 -8.27 11.69
N VAL A 211 -1.81 -7.12 11.79
CA VAL A 211 -2.04 -6.26 10.62
C VAL A 211 -0.73 -5.60 10.14
N SER A 212 0.16 -5.18 11.05
CA SER A 212 1.47 -4.62 10.68
C SER A 212 2.29 -5.62 9.87
N LYS A 213 2.22 -6.91 10.21
CA LYS A 213 2.85 -7.98 9.44
C LYS A 213 2.19 -8.16 8.07
N ILE A 214 0.88 -8.07 7.96
CA ILE A 214 0.18 -8.10 6.66
C ILE A 214 0.66 -6.94 5.77
N ILE A 215 0.72 -5.72 6.31
CA ILE A 215 1.23 -4.55 5.60
C ILE A 215 2.68 -4.79 5.14
N ALA A 216 3.54 -5.35 5.99
CA ALA A 216 4.91 -5.67 5.64
C ALA A 216 5.00 -6.69 4.48
N ASP A 217 4.21 -7.76 4.52
CA ASP A 217 4.15 -8.78 3.47
C ASP A 217 3.65 -8.17 2.14
N ILE A 218 2.65 -7.28 2.18
CA ILE A 218 2.13 -6.55 1.00
C ILE A 218 3.21 -5.64 0.40
N PHE A 219 3.92 -4.88 1.23
CA PHE A 219 5.02 -4.05 0.75
C PHE A 219 6.17 -4.87 0.16
N LEU A 220 6.57 -5.97 0.80
CA LEU A 220 7.60 -6.85 0.22
C LEU A 220 7.15 -7.41 -1.12
N ALA A 221 5.92 -7.92 -1.24
CA ALA A 221 5.38 -8.40 -2.51
C ALA A 221 5.42 -7.30 -3.58
N CYS A 222 4.94 -6.09 -3.27
CA CYS A 222 5.02 -4.94 -4.16
C CYS A 222 6.47 -4.65 -4.60
N PHE A 223 7.42 -4.65 -3.66
CA PHE A 223 8.81 -4.29 -3.88
C PHE A 223 9.64 -5.28 -4.69
N THR A 224 9.13 -6.49 -4.93
CA THR A 224 9.72 -7.39 -5.94
C THR A 224 9.72 -6.77 -7.35
N ASN A 225 8.86 -5.77 -7.61
CA ASN A 225 8.82 -5.02 -8.85
C ASN A 225 9.88 -3.92 -8.96
N LEU A 226 10.62 -3.60 -7.89
CA LEU A 226 11.63 -2.53 -7.90
C LEU A 226 12.69 -2.69 -9.01
N PRO A 227 13.29 -3.87 -9.25
CA PRO A 227 14.28 -4.03 -10.33
C PRO A 227 13.70 -3.72 -11.72
N ARG A 228 12.46 -4.18 -11.99
CA ARG A 228 11.75 -3.90 -13.24
C ARG A 228 11.53 -2.40 -13.42
N VAL A 229 11.03 -1.73 -12.39
CA VAL A 229 10.71 -0.29 -12.42
C VAL A 229 11.97 0.56 -12.57
N ILE A 230 13.07 0.22 -11.87
CA ILE A 230 14.36 0.88 -12.02
C ILE A 230 14.84 0.76 -13.48
N THR A 231 14.77 -0.44 -14.05
CA THR A 231 15.16 -0.70 -15.44
C THR A 231 14.33 0.14 -16.42
N MET A 232 13.00 0.12 -16.29
CA MET A 232 12.11 0.93 -17.12
C MET A 232 12.46 2.43 -17.07
N LYS A 233 12.78 2.96 -15.88
CA LYS A 233 13.14 4.37 -15.72
C LYS A 233 14.52 4.70 -16.32
N CYS A 234 15.46 3.76 -16.36
CA CYS A 234 16.77 3.95 -17.01
C CYS A 234 16.67 3.98 -18.54
N HIS A 235 15.71 3.25 -19.11
CA HIS A 235 15.50 3.11 -20.56
C HIS A 235 14.36 3.99 -21.09
N TYR A 236 14.04 5.10 -20.41
CA TYR A 236 12.95 5.99 -20.84
C TYR A 236 13.28 6.66 -22.19
N ASP A 237 12.42 6.44 -23.19
CA ASP A 237 12.70 6.78 -24.60
C ASP A 237 12.65 8.29 -24.90
N ALA A 238 11.78 9.04 -24.23
CA ALA A 238 11.67 10.48 -24.48
C ALA A 238 12.88 11.22 -23.89
N ILE A 239 13.76 11.70 -24.77
CA ILE A 239 15.03 12.36 -24.44
C ILE A 239 14.82 13.50 -23.43
N GLU A 240 13.76 14.30 -23.59
CA GLU A 240 13.42 15.43 -22.71
C GLU A 240 13.20 15.03 -21.25
N LYS A 241 12.65 13.83 -21.00
CA LYS A 241 12.35 13.33 -19.65
C LYS A 241 13.40 12.34 -19.13
N ARG A 242 14.30 11.89 -20.00
CA ARG A 242 15.27 10.82 -19.72
C ARG A 242 16.20 11.15 -18.56
N GLN A 243 16.72 12.37 -18.49
CA GLN A 243 17.62 12.75 -17.39
C GLN A 243 16.92 12.71 -16.02
N GLY A 244 15.70 13.25 -15.93
CA GLY A 244 14.89 13.20 -14.70
C GLY A 244 14.50 11.77 -14.31
N SER A 245 14.18 10.93 -15.30
CA SER A 245 13.87 9.51 -15.10
C SER A 245 15.08 8.74 -14.57
N ILE A 246 16.27 8.94 -15.14
CA ILE A 246 17.53 8.32 -14.69
C ILE A 246 17.86 8.76 -13.25
N ARG A 247 17.73 10.04 -12.91
CA ARG A 247 17.93 10.53 -11.53
C ARG A 247 16.96 9.86 -10.55
N THR A 248 15.71 9.70 -10.95
CA THR A 248 14.69 8.99 -10.16
C THR A 248 15.06 7.52 -9.98
N ALA A 249 15.55 6.85 -11.03
CA ALA A 249 16.00 5.46 -10.96
C ALA A 249 17.18 5.30 -9.98
N ALA A 250 18.19 6.17 -10.05
CA ALA A 250 19.32 6.18 -9.14
C ALA A 250 18.90 6.39 -7.67
N ARG A 251 17.93 7.30 -7.44
CA ARG A 251 17.35 7.54 -6.10
C ARG A 251 16.62 6.32 -5.56
N ILE A 252 15.76 5.69 -6.36
CA ILE A 252 15.05 4.47 -5.98
C ILE A 252 16.06 3.36 -5.66
N LEU A 253 17.06 3.15 -6.53
CA LEU A 253 18.09 2.14 -6.35
C LEU A 253 18.87 2.33 -5.05
N GLY A 254 19.35 3.55 -4.78
CA GLY A 254 20.09 3.86 -3.56
C GLY A 254 19.27 3.64 -2.28
N LYS A 255 18.05 4.18 -2.23
CA LYS A 255 17.19 4.08 -1.04
C LYS A 255 16.67 2.65 -0.79
N SER A 256 16.50 1.84 -1.83
CA SER A 256 15.94 0.47 -1.73
C SER A 256 16.96 -0.64 -1.52
N LYS A 257 18.26 -0.33 -1.44
CA LYS A 257 19.33 -1.35 -1.30
C LYS A 257 19.10 -2.36 -0.18
N MET A 258 18.72 -1.89 1.01
CA MET A 258 18.44 -2.77 2.15
C MET A 258 17.14 -3.57 1.95
N ILE A 259 16.13 -2.98 1.32
CA ILE A 259 14.87 -3.66 1.00
C ILE A 259 15.14 -4.84 0.06
N MET A 260 15.95 -4.63 -0.98
CA MET A 260 16.34 -5.70 -1.90
C MET A 260 17.14 -6.82 -1.22
N ASN A 261 17.91 -6.51 -0.17
CA ASN A 261 18.58 -7.55 0.61
C ASN A 261 17.57 -8.39 1.41
N ILE A 262 16.59 -7.75 2.07
CA ILE A 262 15.51 -8.46 2.77
C ILE A 262 14.73 -9.37 1.79
N LEU A 263 14.45 -8.88 0.58
CA LEU A 263 13.76 -9.66 -0.44
C LEU A 263 14.54 -10.90 -0.90
N LYS A 264 15.87 -10.84 -0.95
CA LYS A 264 16.71 -12.01 -1.28
C LYS A 264 16.67 -13.10 -0.20
N GLU A 265 16.43 -12.72 1.04
CA GLU A 265 16.27 -13.65 2.16
C GLU A 265 14.86 -14.26 2.19
N CYS A 266 13.89 -13.64 1.51
CA CYS A 266 12.53 -14.14 1.38
C CYS A 266 12.46 -15.24 0.30
N GLN A 267 11.79 -16.35 0.60
CA GLN A 267 11.51 -17.38 -0.39
C GLN A 267 10.44 -16.88 -1.36
N LEU A 268 10.89 -16.53 -2.57
CA LEU A 268 10.01 -16.12 -3.65
C LEU A 268 9.13 -17.30 -4.11
N PRO A 269 7.85 -17.05 -4.45
CA PRO A 269 7.00 -18.07 -5.07
C PRO A 269 7.65 -18.72 -6.31
N ASN A 270 7.42 -20.01 -6.51
CA ASN A 270 7.87 -20.70 -7.73
C ASN A 270 7.09 -20.18 -8.97
N ASN A 271 7.71 -20.08 -10.14
CA ASN A 271 7.06 -19.62 -11.38
C ASN A 271 6.43 -18.21 -11.30
N LEU A 272 7.14 -17.24 -10.72
CA LEU A 272 6.73 -15.83 -10.76
C LEU A 272 6.76 -15.30 -12.19
N ASP A 273 5.60 -15.24 -12.82
CA ASP A 273 5.40 -14.46 -14.03
C ASP A 273 5.47 -12.96 -13.71
N MET A 274 6.35 -12.22 -14.41
CA MET A 274 6.61 -10.80 -14.15
C MET A 274 5.37 -9.90 -14.31
N ASP A 275 4.38 -10.31 -15.11
CA ASP A 275 3.14 -9.55 -15.29
C ASP A 275 2.06 -9.91 -14.27
N SER A 276 2.15 -11.09 -13.67
CA SER A 276 1.30 -11.51 -12.54
C SER A 276 1.71 -10.82 -11.25
N VAL A 277 3.02 -10.66 -11.02
CA VAL A 277 3.58 -10.03 -9.82
C VAL A 277 3.41 -8.51 -9.76
N ALA A 278 3.06 -7.88 -10.87
CA ALA A 278 2.82 -6.45 -10.94
C ALA A 278 1.55 -6.03 -10.18
N TYR A 279 0.61 -6.96 -9.97
CA TYR A 279 -0.73 -6.68 -9.47
C TYR A 279 -1.07 -7.52 -8.25
N LEU A 280 -1.61 -6.87 -7.22
CA LEU A 280 -1.91 -7.51 -5.94
C LEU A 280 -2.86 -8.71 -6.11
N ASP A 281 -3.94 -8.57 -6.87
CA ASP A 281 -4.93 -9.64 -7.03
C ASP A 281 -4.37 -10.85 -7.80
N LYS A 282 -3.50 -10.61 -8.78
CA LYS A 282 -2.81 -11.69 -9.49
C LYS A 282 -1.76 -12.37 -8.61
N TRP A 283 -1.04 -11.59 -7.79
CA TRP A 283 -0.14 -12.13 -6.77
C TRP A 283 -0.90 -13.03 -5.78
N HIS A 284 -2.05 -12.55 -5.32
CA HIS A 284 -2.95 -13.27 -4.43
C HIS A 284 -3.42 -14.60 -5.04
N ALA A 285 -3.88 -14.56 -6.30
CA ALA A 285 -4.29 -15.76 -7.03
C ALA A 285 -3.13 -16.76 -7.21
N LEU A 286 -1.92 -16.28 -7.54
CA LEU A 286 -0.73 -17.12 -7.70
C LEU A 286 -0.38 -17.88 -6.41
N LEU A 287 -0.41 -17.19 -5.27
CA LEU A 287 -0.15 -17.82 -3.98
C LEU A 287 -1.22 -18.87 -3.61
N LYS A 288 -2.50 -18.59 -3.91
CA LYS A 288 -3.58 -19.57 -3.70
C LYS A 288 -3.37 -20.83 -4.54
N CYS A 289 -3.04 -20.68 -5.81
CA CYS A 289 -2.78 -21.82 -6.71
C CYS A 289 -1.63 -22.70 -6.21
N GLN A 290 -0.57 -22.12 -5.64
CA GLN A 290 0.56 -22.88 -5.11
C GLN A 290 0.21 -23.69 -3.87
N ILE A 291 -0.64 -23.17 -2.99
CA ILE A 291 -1.11 -23.92 -1.81
C ILE A 291 -1.92 -25.14 -2.25
N LEU A 292 -2.78 -24.99 -3.25
CA LEU A 292 -3.62 -26.07 -3.78
C LEU A 292 -2.82 -27.16 -4.52
N GLN A 293 -1.56 -26.91 -4.90
CA GLN A 293 -0.69 -27.91 -5.55
C GLN A 293 0.13 -28.73 -4.55
N VAL A 294 0.11 -28.39 -3.26
CA VAL A 294 0.88 -29.05 -2.18
C VAL A 294 -0.02 -29.92 -1.29
N VAL A 295 -1.33 -29.91 -1.52
CA VAL A 295 -2.35 -30.75 -0.85
C VAL A 295 -2.81 -31.85 -1.79
#